data_AF-G2H1D6-F1
#
_entry.id   AF-G2H1D6-F1
#
_cell.length_a   1.000
_cell.length_b   1.000
_cell.length_c   1.000
_cell.angle_alpha   90.00
_cell.angle_beta   90.00
_cell.angle_gamma   90.00
#
_symmetry.space_group_name_H-M   'P 1'
#
loop_
_entity.id
_entity.type
_entity.pdbx_description
1 polymer ?
#
loop_
_entity_poly.entity_id
_entity_poly.type
_entity_poly.pdbx_seq_one_letter_code
_entity_poly.pdbx_strand_id
1 'polypeptide(L)'
;MFAWPLSFLIALRFSCGRRARGGDKTNANAGNPILSLISVISTLGITLGVAVLILGLSAMNGFERELKNRVLAVVPHGKIAFVEQPFNRWPSLLERIEQVPGIIAAAPYIELTGLI
;
A
#
# COMPACT_ATOMS: atom_id res chain seq x y z
N MET A 1 8.92 -30.17 -44.66
CA MET A 1 8.54 -28.74 -44.62
C MET A 1 8.21 -28.35 -43.18
N PHE A 2 9.23 -28.17 -42.33
CA PHE A 2 9.09 -27.60 -40.98
C PHE A 2 10.44 -26.99 -40.64
N ALA A 3 10.61 -25.72 -41.02
CA ALA A 3 11.81 -24.96 -40.72
C ALA A 3 11.71 -24.51 -39.25
N TRP A 4 12.51 -25.11 -38.38
CA TRP A 4 12.77 -24.51 -37.07
C TRP A 4 13.44 -23.14 -37.28
N PRO A 5 12.98 -22.08 -36.58
CA PRO A 5 13.56 -20.76 -36.74
C PRO A 5 14.98 -20.77 -36.16
N LEU A 6 15.96 -20.38 -36.97
CA LEU A 6 17.38 -20.28 -36.59
C LEU A 6 17.62 -19.45 -35.32
N SER A 7 16.69 -18.54 -34.97
CA SER A 7 16.70 -17.79 -33.71
C SER A 7 16.62 -18.67 -32.46
N PHE A 8 15.96 -19.83 -32.53
CA PHE A 8 15.85 -20.75 -31.40
C PHE A 8 17.18 -21.45 -31.12
N LEU A 9 17.91 -21.85 -32.16
CA LEU A 9 19.25 -22.43 -32.03
C LEU A 9 20.29 -21.40 -31.57
N ILE A 10 20.17 -20.14 -32.03
CA ILE A 10 21.02 -19.03 -31.56
C ILE A 10 20.73 -18.72 -30.09
N ALA A 11 19.46 -18.70 -29.68
CA ALA A 11 19.06 -18.49 -28.29
C ALA A 11 19.55 -19.62 -27.37
N LEU A 12 19.49 -20.88 -27.80
CA LEU A 12 19.95 -22.03 -27.01
C LEU A 12 21.49 -22.03 -26.86
N ARG A 13 22.22 -21.66 -27.92
CA ARG A 13 23.68 -21.49 -27.90
C ARG A 13 24.11 -20.36 -26.96
N PHE A 14 23.40 -19.23 -26.99
CA PHE A 14 23.72 -18.08 -26.13
C PHE A 14 23.36 -18.35 -24.65
N SER A 15 22.30 -19.14 -24.40
CA SER A 15 21.87 -19.53 -23.06
C SER A 15 22.85 -20.50 -22.37
N CYS A 16 23.48 -21.43 -23.10
CA CYS A 16 24.51 -22.29 -22.53
C CYS A 16 25.89 -21.62 -22.39
N GLY A 17 26.20 -20.58 -23.17
CA GLY A 17 27.52 -19.92 -23.19
C GLY A 17 27.90 -19.15 -21.91
N ARG A 18 26.97 -18.91 -20.99
CA ARG A 18 27.24 -18.22 -19.71
C ARG A 18 27.07 -19.08 -18.46
N ARG A 19 26.77 -20.38 -18.60
CA ARG A 19 26.42 -21.25 -17.46
C ARG A 19 27.55 -22.09 -16.87
N ALA A 20 28.78 -21.97 -17.38
CA ALA A 20 29.95 -22.72 -16.91
C ALA A 20 30.93 -21.92 -16.01
N ARG A 21 30.43 -20.93 -15.25
CA ARG A 21 31.15 -20.33 -14.10
C ARG A 21 30.20 -20.08 -12.92
N GLY A 22 29.31 -21.05 -12.67
CA GLY A 22 28.73 -21.24 -11.35
C GLY A 22 29.66 -22.13 -10.54
N GLY A 23 30.80 -21.59 -10.12
CA GLY A 23 31.78 -22.27 -9.28
C GLY A 23 32.22 -21.27 -8.22
N ASP A 24 31.84 -21.57 -6.99
CA ASP A 24 32.25 -20.94 -5.73
C ASP A 24 33.54 -20.11 -5.86
N LYS A 25 33.40 -18.79 -5.74
CA LYS A 25 34.52 -17.87 -5.50
C LYS A 25 34.35 -17.20 -4.14
N THR A 26 34.45 -18.02 -3.10
CA THR A 26 34.90 -17.62 -1.76
C THR A 26 36.32 -17.02 -1.74
N ASN A 27 36.97 -16.81 -2.89
CA ASN A 27 38.15 -15.97 -3.00
C ASN A 27 38.10 -15.10 -4.26
N ALA A 28 37.42 -13.96 -4.17
CA ALA A 28 37.56 -12.84 -5.09
C ALA A 28 38.64 -11.84 -4.63
N ASN A 29 39.60 -12.28 -3.81
CA ASN A 29 40.61 -11.42 -3.22
C ASN A 29 42.01 -11.78 -3.75
N ALA A 30 42.22 -11.45 -5.02
CA ALA A 30 43.52 -10.95 -5.48
C ALA A 30 43.38 -9.46 -5.86
N GLY A 31 42.52 -8.74 -5.14
CA GLY A 31 42.32 -7.30 -5.23
C GLY A 31 42.70 -6.64 -3.89
N ASN A 32 43.17 -5.40 -3.95
CA ASN A 32 43.65 -4.69 -2.76
C ASN A 32 42.64 -4.75 -1.61
N PRO A 33 43.05 -5.02 -0.36
CA PRO A 33 42.15 -5.16 0.80
C PRO A 33 41.26 -3.92 1.01
N ILE A 34 41.73 -2.75 0.58
CA ILE A 34 41.01 -1.48 0.60
C ILE A 34 39.75 -1.52 -0.29
N LEU A 35 39.82 -2.17 -1.47
CA LEU A 35 38.68 -2.27 -2.40
C LEU A 35 37.58 -3.17 -1.83
N SER A 36 37.95 -4.28 -1.18
CA SER A 36 37.00 -5.17 -0.51
C SER A 36 36.27 -4.46 0.63
N LEU A 37 36.98 -3.62 1.40
CA LEU A 37 36.39 -2.86 2.51
C LEU A 37 35.34 -1.86 2.01
N ILE A 38 35.65 -1.12 0.94
CA ILE A 38 34.73 -0.14 0.34
C ILE A 38 33.46 -0.83 -0.17
N SER A 39 33.57 -1.99 -0.81
CA SER A 39 32.41 -2.74 -1.33
C SER A 39 31.45 -3.18 -0.21
N VAL A 40 32.00 -3.64 0.93
CA VAL A 40 31.19 -4.07 2.07
C VAL A 40 30.48 -2.88 2.71
N ILE A 41 31.19 -1.78 2.96
CA ILE A 41 30.61 -0.58 3.57
C ILE A 41 29.56 0.05 2.64
N SER A 42 29.82 0.11 1.33
CA SER A 42 28.87 0.65 0.34
C SER A 42 27.57 -0.15 0.31
N THR A 43 27.67 -1.48 0.32
CA THR A 43 26.49 -2.35 0.31
C THR A 43 25.68 -2.18 1.60
N LEU A 44 26.34 -2.14 2.76
CA LEU A 44 25.68 -1.87 4.05
C LEU A 44 24.97 -0.51 4.07
N GLY A 45 25.60 0.54 3.54
CA GLY A 45 25.00 1.87 3.47
C GLY A 45 23.74 1.91 2.61
N ILE A 46 23.78 1.29 1.43
CA ILE A 46 22.62 1.23 0.53
C ILE A 46 21.49 0.41 1.18
N THR A 47 21.81 -0.75 1.76
CA THR A 47 20.81 -1.60 2.42
C THR A 47 20.13 -0.86 3.58
N LEU A 48 20.90 -0.18 4.43
CA LEU A 48 20.34 0.61 5.53
C LEU A 48 19.51 1.79 5.01
N GLY A 49 19.97 2.51 3.99
CA GLY A 49 19.24 3.63 3.41
C GLY A 49 17.89 3.19 2.83
N VAL A 50 17.88 2.11 2.05
CA VAL A 50 16.65 1.55 1.47
C VAL A 50 15.72 1.03 2.57
N ALA A 51 16.25 0.37 3.61
CA ALA A 51 15.46 -0.10 4.74
C ALA A 51 14.72 1.05 5.45
N VAL A 52 15.40 2.17 5.71
CA VAL A 52 14.78 3.35 6.34
C VAL A 52 13.68 3.93 5.46
N LEU A 53 13.90 4.04 4.14
CA LEU A 53 12.88 4.54 3.22
C LEU A 53 11.64 3.65 3.18
N ILE A 54 11.82 2.32 3.13
CA ILE A 54 10.71 1.36 3.17
C ILE A 54 9.93 1.49 4.48
N LEU A 55 10.62 1.58 5.63
CA LEU A 55 9.99 1.73 6.94
C LEU A 55 9.19 3.03 7.04
N GLY A 56 9.73 4.15 6.57
CA GLY A 56 9.04 5.45 6.59
C GLY A 56 7.75 5.43 5.76
N LEU A 57 7.84 4.92 4.53
CA LEU A 57 6.67 4.75 3.66
C LEU A 57 5.65 3.77 4.28
N SER A 58 6.11 2.68 4.87
CA SER A 58 5.22 1.71 5.54
C SER A 58 4.50 2.32 6.73
N ALA A 59 5.17 3.15 7.53
CA ALA A 59 4.56 3.81 8.67
C ALA A 59 3.47 4.80 8.21
N MET A 60 3.76 5.62 7.19
CA MET A 60 2.78 6.55 6.62
C MET A 60 1.58 5.81 6.03
N ASN A 61 1.82 4.78 5.21
CA ASN A 61 0.76 3.99 4.59
C ASN A 61 -0.12 3.28 5.64
N GLY A 62 0.47 2.76 6.70
CA GLY A 62 -0.26 2.15 7.82
C GLY A 62 -1.06 3.17 8.61
N PHE A 63 -0.50 4.36 8.84
CA PHE A 63 -1.15 5.43 9.59
C PHE A 63 -2.32 6.05 8.82
N GLU A 64 -2.20 6.23 7.50
CA GLU A 64 -3.30 6.69 6.65
C GLU A 64 -4.48 5.73 6.71
N ARG A 65 -4.21 4.42 6.69
CA ARG A 65 -5.24 3.38 6.82
C ARG A 65 -5.96 3.48 8.16
N GLU A 66 -5.21 3.65 9.24
CA GLU A 66 -5.77 3.72 10.59
C GLU A 66 -6.56 5.02 10.81
N LEU A 67 -6.05 6.16 10.33
CA LEU A 67 -6.75 7.43 10.36
C LEU A 67 -8.03 7.38 9.54
N LYS A 68 -7.98 6.85 8.31
CA LYS A 68 -9.18 6.69 7.49
C LYS A 68 -10.22 5.81 8.18
N ASN A 69 -9.80 4.70 8.77
CA ASN A 69 -10.73 3.81 9.46
C ASN A 69 -11.30 4.41 10.76
N ARG A 70 -10.53 5.21 11.50
CA ARG A 70 -11.02 5.81 12.77
C ARG A 70 -11.74 7.14 12.59
N VAL A 71 -11.36 7.93 11.60
CA VAL A 71 -11.85 9.32 11.40
C VAL A 71 -12.94 9.39 10.32
N LEU A 72 -12.80 8.65 9.21
CA LEU A 72 -13.81 8.67 8.13
C LEU A 72 -14.98 7.71 8.36
N ALA A 73 -14.90 6.80 9.34
CA ALA A 73 -16.02 5.94 9.70
C ALA A 73 -17.21 6.69 10.37
N VAL A 74 -17.04 7.97 10.69
CA VAL A 74 -18.03 8.75 11.45
C VAL A 74 -18.58 9.95 10.66
N VAL A 75 -18.27 10.06 9.35
CA VAL A 75 -18.81 11.15 8.53
C VAL A 75 -20.10 10.67 7.85
N PRO A 76 -21.30 11.16 8.27
CA PRO A 76 -22.54 10.79 7.62
C PRO A 76 -22.53 11.30 6.18
N HIS A 77 -22.90 10.44 5.22
CA HIS A 77 -22.96 10.79 3.80
C HIS A 77 -24.01 11.88 3.47
N GLY A 78 -24.95 12.13 4.38
CA GLY A 78 -25.94 13.20 4.29
C GLY A 78 -26.56 13.49 5.66
N LYS A 79 -27.03 14.72 5.85
CA LYS A 79 -27.75 15.17 7.05
C LYS A 79 -29.12 15.68 6.64
N ILE A 80 -30.15 15.33 7.41
CA ILE A 80 -31.52 15.83 7.22
C ILE A 80 -31.85 16.62 8.49
N ALA A 81 -32.10 17.91 8.33
CA ALA A 81 -32.50 18.81 9.41
C ALA A 81 -33.93 19.30 9.17
N PHE A 82 -34.73 19.34 10.23
CA PHE A 82 -36.07 19.91 10.19
C PHE A 82 -36.00 21.43 10.36
N VAL A 83 -36.75 22.16 9.52
CA VAL A 83 -36.83 23.64 9.55
C VAL A 83 -37.51 24.11 10.84
N GLU A 84 -38.54 23.40 11.29
CA GLU A 84 -39.26 23.67 12.54
C GLU A 84 -38.95 22.59 13.57
N GLN A 85 -38.50 22.99 14.76
CA GLN A 85 -38.19 22.12 15.89
C GLN A 85 -39.10 22.50 17.08
N PRO A 86 -39.58 21.52 17.88
CA PRO A 86 -39.25 20.09 17.87
C PRO A 86 -40.14 19.26 16.92
N PHE A 87 -39.54 18.31 16.20
CA PHE A 87 -40.25 17.37 15.34
C PHE A 87 -40.45 16.02 16.04
N ASN A 88 -41.66 15.76 16.56
CA ASN A 88 -41.94 14.55 17.36
C ASN A 88 -42.21 13.27 16.54
N ARG A 89 -42.42 13.38 15.21
CA ARG A 89 -42.74 12.22 14.34
C ARG A 89 -41.52 11.65 13.61
N TRP A 90 -40.32 11.85 14.16
CA TRP A 90 -39.08 11.34 13.56
C TRP A 90 -39.02 9.81 13.42
N PRO A 91 -39.61 8.96 14.31
CA PRO A 91 -39.49 7.50 14.16
C PRO A 91 -40.14 6.97 12.87
N SER A 92 -41.34 7.47 12.53
CA SER A 92 -42.04 7.10 11.29
C SER A 92 -41.34 7.58 10.03
N LEU A 93 -40.54 8.65 10.14
CA LEU A 93 -39.76 9.18 9.02
C LEU A 93 -38.49 8.37 8.82
N LEU A 94 -37.88 7.89 9.90
CA LEU A 94 -36.71 7.02 9.85
C LEU A 94 -37.00 5.72 9.08
N GLU A 95 -38.12 5.05 9.37
CA GLU A 95 -38.54 3.85 8.62
C GLU A 95 -38.73 4.11 7.13
N ARG A 96 -39.31 5.28 6.76
CA ARG A 96 -39.46 5.65 5.35
C ARG A 96 -38.13 5.94 4.67
N ILE A 97 -37.18 6.54 5.38
CA ILE A 97 -35.85 6.86 4.86
C ILE A 97 -35.05 5.57 4.64
N GLU A 98 -35.06 4.63 5.58
CA GLU A 98 -34.34 3.35 5.43
C GLU A 98 -34.85 2.49 4.25
N GLN A 99 -36.10 2.69 3.83
CA GLN A 99 -36.66 2.01 2.65
C GLN A 99 -36.24 2.62 1.30
N VAL A 100 -35.54 3.76 1.28
CA VAL A 100 -35.10 4.40 0.04
C VAL A 100 -33.89 3.64 -0.54
N PRO A 101 -33.92 3.26 -1.84
CA PRO A 101 -32.80 2.56 -2.46
C PRO A 101 -31.53 3.42 -2.43
N GLY A 102 -30.45 2.85 -1.90
CA GLY A 102 -29.16 3.53 -1.75
C GLY A 102 -28.84 3.99 -0.32
N ILE A 103 -29.80 3.89 0.61
CA ILE A 103 -29.57 4.17 2.04
C ILE A 103 -29.14 2.88 2.74
N ILE A 104 -27.94 2.89 3.33
CA ILE A 104 -27.36 1.71 4.02
C ILE A 104 -27.80 1.68 5.49
N ALA A 105 -27.86 2.85 6.14
CA ALA A 105 -28.32 3.03 7.51
C ALA A 105 -28.68 4.50 7.74
N ALA A 106 -29.67 4.76 8.60
CA ALA A 106 -30.01 6.09 9.09
C ALA A 106 -30.06 6.08 10.61
N ALA A 107 -29.59 7.16 11.26
CA ALA A 107 -29.62 7.27 12.72
C ALA A 107 -30.03 8.69 13.14
N PRO A 108 -30.90 8.85 14.15
CA PRO A 108 -31.19 10.15 14.72
C PRO A 108 -29.98 10.66 15.51
N TYR A 109 -29.69 11.95 15.41
CA TYR A 109 -28.63 12.61 16.19
C TYR A 109 -29.14 13.93 16.77
N ILE A 110 -28.53 14.37 17.87
CA ILE A 110 -28.78 15.66 18.50
C ILE A 110 -27.46 16.44 18.40
N GLU A 111 -27.49 17.60 17.75
CA GLU A 111 -26.33 18.48 17.64
C GLU A 111 -26.25 19.35 18.89
N LEU A 112 -25.23 19.11 19.71
CA LEU A 112 -24.95 19.88 20.91
C LEU A 112 -23.72 20.75 20.65
N THR A 113 -23.92 22.07 20.58
CA THR A 113 -22.81 23.02 20.57
C THR A 113 -22.37 23.28 22.01
N GLY A 114 -21.33 22.58 22.45
CA GLY A 114 -20.68 22.85 23.73
C GLY A 114 -19.62 23.94 23.56
N LEU A 115 -19.81 25.08 24.21
CA LEU A 115 -18.77 26.09 24.39
C LEU A 115 -18.12 25.83 25.75
N ILE A 116 -16.84 25.45 25.76
CA ILE A 116 -16.02 25.37 26.97
C ILE A 116 -15.34 26.70 27.25
#